data_AF-A0A0N1HUD4-F1
#
_entry.id   AF-A0A0N1HUD4-F1
#
_cell.length_a   1.000
_cell.length_b   1.000
_cell.length_c   1.000
_cell.angle_alpha   90.00
_cell.angle_beta   90.00
_cell.angle_gamma   90.00
#
_symmetry.space_group_name_H-M   'P 1'
#
loop_
_entity.id
_entity.type
_entity.pdbx_description
1 polymer ?
#
loop_
_entity_poly.entity_id
_entity_poly.type
_entity_poly.pdbx_seq_one_letter_code
_entity_poly.pdbx_strand_id
1 'polypeptide(L)'
;MQFTSSVLVSLLAITGSLAAPTKRTPDAGKLEVRLEAETFFLHVPLSNYQADQRFLGDRFTSVNFKSIEVLNGGLATPRCKVIDQAQKEIIAKRGDNIDTSFSDAGKGKWTFKDGPTGVGALKCDPAFTANNLNVQFIAAPPAGDAKVAVNAAVVDPTASSTTTAAATATSAL
;
A
#
# COMPACT_ATOMS: atom_id res chain seq x y z
N MET A 1 60.45 -25.25 -47.70
CA MET A 1 60.31 -24.11 -46.77
C MET A 1 58.81 -23.88 -46.61
N GLN A 2 58.13 -24.58 -45.69
CA GLN A 2 57.81 -24.13 -44.32
C GLN A 2 57.53 -22.62 -44.24
N PHE A 3 56.29 -22.22 -43.93
CA PHE A 3 55.99 -21.41 -42.75
C PHE A 3 54.55 -21.65 -42.28
N THR A 4 54.50 -22.19 -41.08
CA THR A 4 53.38 -22.43 -40.16
C THR A 4 52.94 -21.14 -39.45
N SER A 5 51.65 -21.12 -39.09
CA SER A 5 51.06 -20.52 -37.87
C SER A 5 51.09 -19.00 -37.65
N SER A 6 49.90 -18.42 -37.46
CA SER A 6 49.62 -17.48 -36.35
C SER A 6 48.12 -17.44 -36.05
N VAL A 7 47.79 -17.96 -34.87
CA VAL A 7 46.52 -17.90 -34.14
C VAL A 7 46.43 -16.55 -33.41
N LEU A 8 45.23 -16.00 -33.19
CA LEU A 8 44.75 -15.22 -32.01
C LEU A 8 43.46 -14.47 -32.40
N VAL A 9 42.27 -15.04 -32.19
CA VAL A 9 41.42 -14.97 -30.98
C VAL A 9 41.26 -13.55 -30.43
N SER A 10 40.29 -12.80 -30.97
CA SER A 10 39.81 -11.52 -30.43
C SER A 10 38.40 -11.71 -29.84
N LEU A 11 38.32 -12.37 -28.68
CA LEU A 11 37.11 -12.35 -27.84
C LEU A 11 37.06 -11.01 -27.10
N LEU A 12 36.46 -9.98 -27.72
CA LEU A 12 36.04 -8.79 -26.98
C LEU A 12 34.86 -9.20 -26.09
N ALA A 13 35.15 -9.44 -24.82
CA ALA A 13 34.14 -9.51 -23.78
C ALA A 13 33.43 -8.16 -23.71
N ILE A 14 32.26 -8.05 -24.34
CA ILE A 14 31.32 -6.94 -24.13
C ILE A 14 30.76 -7.15 -22.72
N THR A 15 31.50 -6.71 -21.71
CA THR A 15 30.96 -6.52 -20.36
C THR A 15 30.00 -5.33 -20.43
N GLY A 16 28.77 -5.61 -20.86
CA GLY A 16 27.66 -4.67 -20.71
C GLY A 16 27.37 -4.53 -19.23
N SER A 17 27.81 -3.42 -18.63
CA SER A 17 27.39 -3.02 -17.30
C SER A 17 25.88 -2.79 -17.31
N LEU A 18 25.11 -3.82 -16.92
CA LEU A 18 23.71 -3.65 -16.55
C LEU A 18 23.70 -2.81 -15.28
N ALA A 19 23.57 -1.50 -15.43
CA ALA A 19 23.28 -0.61 -14.32
C ALA A 19 21.93 -1.07 -13.73
N ALA A 20 21.99 -1.82 -12.64
CA ALA A 20 20.80 -2.24 -11.93
C ALA A 20 20.02 -0.98 -11.51
N PRO A 21 18.69 -0.96 -11.68
CA PRO A 21 17.89 0.19 -11.28
C PRO A 21 18.08 0.45 -9.79
N THR A 22 18.74 1.56 -9.45
CA THR A 22 18.90 1.99 -8.06
C THR A 22 17.53 2.34 -7.51
N LYS A 23 17.06 1.61 -6.50
CA LYS A 23 15.87 2.03 -5.74
C LYS A 23 16.15 3.42 -5.18
N ARG A 24 15.38 4.41 -5.60
CA ARG A 24 15.41 5.73 -4.96
C ARG A 24 14.81 5.60 -3.57
N THR A 25 15.66 5.72 -2.57
CA THR A 25 15.21 5.93 -1.19
C THR A 25 14.76 7.38 -1.08
N PRO A 26 13.52 7.66 -0.63
CA PRO A 26 13.11 9.03 -0.31
C PRO A 26 14.03 9.61 0.78
N ASP A 27 14.15 10.95 0.82
CA ASP A 27 14.92 11.63 1.86
C ASP A 27 14.42 11.22 3.25
N ALA A 28 15.34 11.10 4.21
CA ALA A 28 15.02 10.74 5.57
C ALA A 28 13.96 11.70 6.15
N GLY A 29 12.90 11.15 6.74
CA GLY A 29 11.82 11.91 7.35
C GLY A 29 10.81 12.53 6.36
N LYS A 30 10.89 12.20 5.06
CA LYS A 30 9.87 12.63 4.08
C LYS A 30 8.95 11.48 3.70
N LEU A 31 7.67 11.83 3.48
CA LEU A 31 6.69 10.96 2.88
C LEU A 31 6.47 11.41 1.44
N GLU A 32 6.61 10.48 0.51
CA GLU A 32 6.37 10.73 -0.90
C GLU A 32 5.42 9.67 -1.42
N VAL A 33 4.47 10.07 -2.25
CA VAL A 33 3.60 9.14 -2.96
C VAL A 33 3.86 9.25 -4.44
N ARG A 34 4.11 8.11 -5.07
CA ARG A 34 4.31 8.01 -6.50
C ARG A 34 3.11 7.35 -7.13
N LEU A 35 2.46 8.06 -8.04
CA LEU A 35 1.40 7.53 -8.88
C LEU A 35 1.98 7.22 -10.26
N GLU A 36 1.70 6.02 -10.78
CA GLU A 36 2.17 5.57 -12.08
C GLU A 36 1.01 5.64 -13.08
N ALA A 37 1.16 6.45 -14.12
CA ALA A 37 0.27 6.49 -15.28
C ALA A 37 0.86 5.64 -16.42
N GLU A 38 0.26 5.69 -17.61
CA GLU A 38 0.76 4.93 -18.76
C GLU A 38 2.14 5.40 -19.25
N THR A 39 2.35 6.72 -19.25
CA THR A 39 3.49 7.35 -19.91
C THR A 39 4.38 8.13 -18.95
N PHE A 40 3.97 8.29 -17.69
CA PHE A 40 4.72 9.06 -16.70
C PHE A 40 4.41 8.62 -15.27
N PHE A 41 5.22 9.13 -14.35
CA PHE A 41 5.01 9.01 -12.91
C PHE A 41 4.78 10.41 -12.33
N LEU A 42 3.80 10.51 -11.43
CA LEU A 42 3.56 11.72 -10.65
C LEU A 42 4.10 11.52 -9.25
N HIS A 43 5.06 12.36 -8.86
CA HIS A 43 5.62 12.41 -7.52
C HIS A 43 4.86 13.46 -6.70
N VAL A 44 4.28 13.03 -5.59
CA VAL A 44 3.49 13.85 -4.69
C VAL A 44 4.23 13.91 -3.35
N PRO A 45 5.06 14.95 -3.13
CA PRO A 45 5.68 15.15 -1.83
C PRO A 45 4.59 15.55 -0.81
N LEU A 46 4.67 14.96 0.38
CA LEU A 46 3.84 15.32 1.52
C LEU A 46 4.75 15.95 2.58
N SER A 47 4.52 17.24 2.83
CA SER A 47 5.35 18.05 3.73
C SER A 47 5.07 17.74 5.19
N ASN A 48 3.85 17.28 5.51
CA ASN A 48 3.46 16.95 6.87
C ASN A 48 3.10 15.46 6.95
N TYR A 49 3.74 14.78 7.88
CA TYR A 49 3.46 13.38 8.21
C TYR A 49 2.09 13.19 8.89
N GLN A 50 1.53 14.27 9.45
CA GLN A 50 0.24 14.27 10.11
C GLN A 50 -0.89 14.53 9.11
N ALA A 51 -1.93 13.68 9.14
CA ALA A 51 -3.22 13.78 8.44
C ALA A 51 -3.24 14.82 7.29
N ASP A 52 -2.46 14.56 6.24
CA ASP A 52 -2.36 15.48 5.10
C ASP A 52 -3.27 14.99 3.98
N GLN A 53 -4.08 15.90 3.46
CA GLN A 53 -4.92 15.65 2.30
C GLN A 53 -4.43 16.53 1.16
N ARG A 54 -3.81 15.87 0.18
CA ARG A 54 -3.33 16.52 -1.04
C ARG A 54 -4.36 16.34 -2.14
N PHE A 55 -4.95 17.46 -2.57
CA PHE A 55 -5.71 17.49 -3.81
C PHE A 55 -4.75 17.55 -4.99
N LEU A 56 -4.94 16.66 -5.96
CA LEU A 56 -4.17 16.70 -7.21
C LEU A 56 -4.70 17.79 -8.16
N GLY A 57 -5.90 18.30 -7.88
CA GLY A 57 -6.54 19.39 -8.61
C GLY A 57 -6.94 18.99 -10.03
N ASP A 58 -7.47 19.96 -10.77
CA ASP A 58 -8.12 19.69 -12.06
C ASP A 58 -7.13 19.25 -13.15
N ARG A 59 -5.83 19.45 -12.92
CA ARG A 59 -4.76 19.18 -13.89
C ARG A 59 -4.57 17.69 -14.21
N PHE A 60 -5.06 16.81 -13.35
CA PHE A 60 -4.97 15.35 -13.56
C PHE A 60 -6.34 14.72 -13.79
N THR A 61 -7.37 15.53 -14.07
CA THR A 61 -8.73 15.01 -14.25
C THR A 61 -8.89 14.14 -15.48
N SER A 62 -8.00 14.27 -16.46
CA SER A 62 -7.97 13.46 -17.68
C SER A 62 -6.93 12.33 -17.65
N VAL A 63 -6.28 12.10 -16.50
CA VAL A 63 -5.21 11.10 -16.37
C VAL A 63 -5.70 9.95 -15.51
N ASN A 64 -5.56 8.74 -16.04
CA ASN A 64 -5.77 7.51 -15.30
C ASN A 64 -4.43 6.96 -14.81
N PHE A 65 -4.35 6.69 -13.52
CA PHE A 65 -3.19 6.07 -12.89
C PHE A 65 -3.46 4.56 -12.75
N LYS A 66 -2.42 3.74 -12.90
CA LYS A 66 -2.46 2.26 -12.82
C LYS A 66 -2.06 1.75 -11.44
N SER A 67 -1.12 2.44 -10.80
CA SER A 67 -0.52 2.01 -9.55
C SER A 67 -0.17 3.19 -8.66
N ILE A 68 -0.08 2.87 -7.37
CA ILE A 68 0.41 3.76 -6.33
C ILE A 68 1.54 3.09 -5.56
N GLU A 69 2.63 3.81 -5.35
CA GLU A 69 3.73 3.43 -4.48
C GLU A 69 3.87 4.49 -3.40
N VAL A 70 3.86 4.08 -2.15
CA VAL A 70 4.17 4.96 -1.02
C VAL A 70 5.67 4.82 -0.77
N LEU A 71 6.36 5.92 -0.57
CA LEU A 71 7.79 5.97 -0.32
C LEU A 71 7.96 6.63 1.05
N ASN A 72 8.35 5.80 2.01
CA ASN A 72 8.53 6.15 3.40
C ASN A 72 10.05 6.34 3.65
N GLY A 73 10.49 7.56 3.94
CA GLY A 73 11.88 7.89 4.29
C GLY A 73 12.29 7.50 5.71
N GLY A 74 11.89 6.32 6.20
CA GLY A 74 12.16 5.86 7.57
C GLY A 74 11.17 6.37 8.63
N LEU A 75 10.01 6.88 8.23
CA LEU A 75 8.92 7.27 9.14
C LEU A 75 8.14 6.04 9.62
N ALA A 76 7.53 6.11 10.81
CA ALA A 76 6.58 5.09 11.27
C ALA A 76 5.47 4.95 10.22
N THR A 77 5.17 3.73 9.78
CA THR A 77 4.45 3.43 8.53
C THR A 77 3.10 4.16 8.38
N PRO A 78 3.01 5.32 7.69
CA PRO A 78 1.71 5.95 7.47
C PRO A 78 0.98 5.14 6.40
N ARG A 79 -0.35 5.05 6.51
CA ARG A 79 -1.18 4.52 5.42
C ARG A 79 -1.79 5.68 4.67
N CYS A 80 -1.90 5.52 3.37
CA CYS A 80 -2.51 6.49 2.47
C CYS A 80 -3.74 5.88 1.84
N LYS A 81 -4.82 6.65 1.80
CA LYS A 81 -6.02 6.38 1.02
C LYS A 81 -5.97 7.21 -0.25
N VAL A 82 -6.41 6.61 -1.34
CA VAL A 82 -6.56 7.29 -2.62
C VAL A 82 -8.04 7.51 -2.85
N ILE A 83 -8.40 8.74 -3.18
CA ILE A 83 -9.78 9.16 -3.39
C ILE A 83 -9.92 9.53 -4.87
N ASP A 84 -10.90 8.94 -5.55
CA ASP A 84 -11.21 9.25 -6.93
C ASP A 84 -11.83 10.65 -7.09
N GLN A 85 -12.14 11.03 -8.32
CA GLN A 85 -12.78 12.31 -8.61
C GLN A 85 -14.23 12.39 -8.10
N ALA A 86 -14.88 11.25 -7.91
CA ALA A 86 -16.23 11.12 -7.37
C ALA A 86 -16.25 11.03 -5.83
N GLN A 87 -15.13 11.33 -5.16
CA GLN A 87 -14.97 11.26 -3.71
C GLN A 87 -15.13 9.85 -3.11
N LYS A 88 -14.86 8.80 -3.88
CA LYS A 88 -14.85 7.41 -3.41
C LYS A 88 -13.43 6.91 -3.18
N GLU A 89 -13.26 6.09 -2.15
CA GLU A 89 -11.99 5.41 -1.89
C GLU A 89 -11.70 4.39 -3.00
N ILE A 90 -10.51 4.47 -3.58
CA ILE A 90 -10.05 3.53 -4.59
C ILE A 90 -9.51 2.29 -3.89
N ILE A 91 -9.88 1.11 -4.38
CA ILE A 91 -9.37 -0.17 -3.91
C ILE A 91 -8.12 -0.53 -4.71
N ALA A 92 -7.05 -0.92 -4.04
CA ALA A 92 -5.85 -1.44 -4.69
C ALA A 92 -5.48 -2.81 -4.14
N LYS A 93 -4.69 -3.53 -4.94
CA LYS A 93 -4.20 -4.87 -4.64
C LYS A 93 -2.68 -4.94 -4.72
N ARG A 94 -2.10 -5.79 -3.87
CA ARG A 94 -0.68 -6.13 -3.89
C ARG A 94 -0.50 -7.59 -3.49
N GLY A 95 -0.22 -8.44 -4.47
CA GLY A 95 -0.38 -9.89 -4.32
C GLY A 95 -1.83 -10.22 -3.95
N ASP A 96 -2.02 -11.02 -2.90
CA ASP A 96 -3.33 -11.42 -2.40
C ASP A 96 -3.98 -10.40 -1.44
N ASN A 97 -3.30 -9.29 -1.15
CA ASN A 97 -3.83 -8.25 -0.27
C ASN A 97 -4.67 -7.26 -1.09
N ILE A 98 -5.91 -7.05 -0.69
CA ILE A 98 -6.82 -6.04 -1.25
C ILE A 98 -7.21 -5.10 -0.11
N ASP A 99 -7.00 -3.80 -0.28
CA ASP A 99 -7.23 -2.80 0.78
C ASP A 99 -7.70 -1.46 0.15
N THR A 100 -8.23 -0.54 0.95
CA THR A 100 -8.42 0.88 0.56
C THR A 100 -7.35 1.79 1.16
N SER A 101 -6.57 1.29 2.12
CA SER A 101 -5.46 1.97 2.77
C SER A 101 -4.13 1.28 2.45
N PHE A 102 -3.21 2.05 1.89
CA PHE A 102 -1.96 1.53 1.33
C PHE A 102 -0.77 2.03 2.13
N SER A 103 0.16 1.14 2.43
CA SER A 103 1.49 1.52 2.91
C SER A 103 2.55 0.80 2.10
N ASP A 104 3.74 1.39 2.05
CA ASP A 104 4.88 0.75 1.41
C ASP A 104 5.20 -0.57 2.10
N ALA A 105 5.38 -0.52 3.44
CA ALA A 105 5.84 -1.64 4.25
C ALA A 105 7.08 -2.36 3.67
N GLY A 106 7.90 -1.66 2.87
CA GLY A 106 9.03 -2.22 2.13
C GLY A 106 8.67 -3.22 1.03
N LYS A 107 7.38 -3.36 0.68
CA LYS A 107 6.87 -4.32 -0.30
C LYS A 107 6.60 -3.70 -1.67
N GLY A 108 6.76 -2.38 -1.82
CA GLY A 108 6.62 -1.68 -3.10
C GLY A 108 5.17 -1.42 -3.52
N LYS A 109 4.99 -1.20 -4.82
CA LYS A 109 3.77 -0.65 -5.41
C LYS A 109 2.51 -1.51 -5.25
N TRP A 110 1.38 -0.82 -5.19
CA TRP A 110 0.02 -1.33 -5.25
C TRP A 110 -0.59 -1.05 -6.62
N THR A 111 -1.37 -1.98 -7.15
CA THR A 111 -2.07 -1.83 -8.43
C THR A 111 -3.56 -1.63 -8.18
N PHE A 112 -4.19 -0.67 -8.83
CA PHE A 112 -5.62 -0.47 -8.64
C PHE A 112 -6.42 -1.68 -9.13
N LYS A 113 -7.40 -2.10 -8.32
CA LYS A 113 -8.14 -3.35 -8.52
C LYS A 113 -8.94 -3.33 -9.82
N ASP A 114 -9.61 -2.20 -10.06
CA ASP A 114 -10.55 -2.02 -11.18
C ASP A 114 -9.87 -1.46 -12.44
N GLY A 115 -8.53 -1.44 -12.46
CA GLY A 115 -7.73 -0.94 -13.58
C GLY A 115 -7.34 0.54 -13.46
N PRO A 116 -6.85 1.15 -14.56
CA PRO A 116 -6.45 2.55 -14.56
C PRO A 116 -7.61 3.46 -14.12
N THR A 117 -7.40 4.28 -13.09
CA THR A 117 -8.47 5.11 -12.48
C THR A 117 -7.99 6.55 -12.27
N GLY A 118 -8.90 7.50 -12.42
CA GLY A 118 -8.67 8.92 -12.13
C GLY A 118 -8.56 9.18 -10.63
N VAL A 119 -7.46 9.80 -10.21
CA VAL A 119 -7.21 10.13 -8.80
C VAL A 119 -7.50 11.61 -8.57
N GLY A 120 -8.41 11.93 -7.65
CA GLY A 120 -8.76 13.31 -7.30
C GLY A 120 -7.99 13.83 -6.09
N ALA A 121 -7.86 13.00 -5.05
CA ALA A 121 -7.16 13.36 -3.83
C ALA A 121 -6.41 12.17 -3.22
N LEU A 122 -5.39 12.50 -2.44
CA LEU A 122 -4.61 11.56 -1.67
C LEU A 122 -4.67 11.99 -0.21
N LYS A 123 -5.02 11.08 0.69
CA LYS A 123 -5.05 11.35 2.13
C LYS A 123 -4.13 10.38 2.85
N CYS A 124 -3.13 10.87 3.56
CA CYS A 124 -2.22 10.04 4.34
C CYS A 124 -2.35 10.37 5.82
N ASP A 125 -2.58 9.33 6.63
CA ASP A 125 -2.81 9.47 8.06
C ASP A 125 -2.19 8.27 8.80
N PRO A 126 -1.36 8.48 9.84
CA PRO A 126 -0.85 7.39 10.65
C PRO A 126 -1.94 6.63 11.43
N ALA A 127 -3.12 7.24 11.66
CA ALA A 127 -4.24 6.60 12.33
C ALA A 127 -4.99 5.60 11.43
N PHE A 128 -4.73 5.58 10.12
CA PHE A 128 -5.38 4.64 9.21
C PHE A 128 -4.90 3.21 9.46
N THR A 129 -5.85 2.31 9.66
CA THR A 129 -5.63 0.88 9.85
C THR A 129 -5.80 0.11 8.54
N ALA A 130 -5.20 -1.08 8.46
CA ALA A 130 -5.41 -1.98 7.33
C ALA A 130 -6.90 -2.35 7.23
N ASN A 131 -7.52 -2.10 6.10
CA ASN A 131 -8.87 -2.54 5.81
C ASN A 131 -8.80 -3.67 4.79
N ASN A 132 -8.34 -4.84 5.26
CA ASN A 132 -8.17 -6.00 4.39
C ASN A 132 -9.55 -6.45 3.87
N LEU A 133 -9.86 -6.08 2.64
CA LEU A 133 -11.12 -6.42 2.00
C LEU A 133 -11.17 -7.87 1.52
N ASN A 134 -10.03 -8.58 1.47
CA ASN A 134 -10.01 -10.00 1.10
C ASN A 134 -10.88 -10.82 2.08
N VAL A 135 -10.87 -10.47 3.37
CA VAL A 135 -11.66 -11.17 4.40
C VAL A 135 -13.17 -10.94 4.27
N GLN A 136 -13.60 -9.86 3.61
CA GLN A 136 -15.03 -9.57 3.38
C GLN A 136 -15.62 -10.34 2.20
N PHE A 137 -14.80 -10.83 1.27
CA PHE A 137 -15.27 -11.61 0.11
C PHE A 137 -15.29 -13.13 0.34
N ILE A 138 -14.90 -13.62 1.53
CA ILE A 138 -14.89 -15.05 1.87
C ILE A 138 -16.20 -15.53 2.54
N ALA A 139 -17.22 -14.68 2.65
CA ALA A 139 -18.52 -15.08 3.18
C ALA A 139 -19.63 -14.74 2.18
N ALA A 140 -19.73 -15.53 1.11
CA ALA A 140 -21.05 -15.87 0.63
C ALA A 140 -21.63 -16.85 1.68
N PRO A 141 -22.64 -16.47 2.48
CA PRO A 141 -23.30 -17.46 3.32
C PRO A 141 -23.87 -18.55 2.42
N PRO A 142 -23.73 -19.85 2.75
CA PRO A 142 -24.50 -20.88 2.08
C PRO A 142 -25.97 -20.50 2.20
N ALA A 143 -26.70 -20.56 1.08
CA ALA A 143 -28.13 -20.32 1.05
C ALA A 143 -28.83 -21.34 1.96
N GLY A 144 -29.12 -20.93 3.18
CA GLY A 144 -29.73 -21.76 4.21
C GLY A 144 -29.86 -20.95 5.49
N ASP A 145 -31.09 -20.79 5.94
CA ASP A 145 -31.50 -19.96 7.07
C ASP A 145 -30.71 -20.25 8.35
N ALA A 146 -29.68 -19.47 8.62
CA ALA A 146 -29.06 -19.38 9.92
C ALA A 146 -28.80 -17.92 10.24
N LYS A 147 -29.46 -17.42 11.29
CA LYS A 147 -29.15 -16.13 11.90
C LYS A 147 -27.72 -16.17 12.45
N VAL A 148 -26.75 -15.84 11.63
CA VAL A 148 -25.38 -15.60 12.07
C VAL A 148 -25.31 -14.15 12.51
N ALA A 149 -25.31 -13.94 13.82
CA ALA A 149 -24.88 -12.69 14.41
C ALA A 149 -23.42 -12.46 13.99
N VAL A 150 -23.20 -11.47 13.12
CA VAL A 150 -21.87 -10.97 12.86
C VAL A 150 -21.41 -10.29 14.15
N ASN A 151 -20.72 -11.03 15.03
CA ASN A 151 -19.85 -10.43 16.01
C ASN A 151 -18.68 -9.82 15.23
N ALA A 152 -18.92 -8.64 14.67
CA ALA A 152 -17.86 -7.69 14.41
C ALA A 152 -17.24 -7.37 15.77
N ALA A 153 -16.22 -8.14 16.15
CA ALA A 153 -15.25 -7.67 17.11
C ALA A 153 -14.55 -6.48 16.45
N VAL A 154 -15.18 -5.32 16.56
CA VAL A 154 -14.52 -4.03 16.54
C VAL A 154 -13.46 -4.16 17.62
N VAL A 155 -12.22 -4.43 17.22
CA VAL A 155 -11.07 -4.31 18.11
C VAL A 155 -10.92 -2.81 18.33
N ASP A 156 -11.64 -2.31 19.34
CA ASP A 156 -11.40 -1.01 19.94
C ASP A 156 -10.07 -1.09 20.69
N PRO A 157 -9.01 -0.35 20.31
CA PRO A 157 -7.75 -0.36 21.04
C PRO A 157 -7.80 0.49 22.32
N THR A 158 -8.98 0.95 22.76
CA THR A 158 -9.13 1.92 23.86
C THR A 158 -10.06 1.43 24.96
N ALA A 159 -9.84 0.22 25.48
CA ALA A 159 -10.45 -0.21 26.73
C ALA A 159 -9.41 -0.83 27.68
N SER A 160 -8.64 0.06 28.30
CA SER A 160 -8.01 -0.21 29.60
C SER A 160 -9.06 0.01 30.67
N SER A 161 -9.61 -1.05 31.25
CA SER A 161 -10.22 -1.00 32.59
C SER A 161 -10.29 -2.38 33.24
N THR A 162 -9.33 -2.58 34.14
CA THR A 162 -9.47 -3.17 35.46
C THR A 162 -10.90 -3.49 35.90
N THR A 163 -11.19 -4.75 36.23
CA THR A 163 -12.00 -5.11 37.41
C THR A 163 -11.90 -6.60 37.72
N THR A 164 -11.10 -6.91 38.74
CA THR A 164 -11.03 -8.20 39.41
C THR A 164 -12.30 -8.37 40.25
N ALA A 165 -13.16 -9.32 39.90
CA ALA A 165 -14.31 -9.71 40.70
C ALA A 165 -13.87 -10.69 41.81
N ALA A 166 -14.06 -10.28 43.07
CA ALA A 166 -14.04 -11.18 44.22
C ALA A 166 -15.48 -11.27 44.77
N ALA A 167 -16.12 -12.43 44.59
CA ALA A 167 -17.40 -12.74 45.21
C ALA A 167 -17.15 -13.75 46.36
N THR A 168 -17.25 -13.24 47.59
CA THR A 168 -17.24 -14.03 48.83
C THR A 168 -18.63 -14.66 49.01
N ALA A 169 -18.70 -15.99 49.03
CA ALA A 169 -19.89 -16.73 49.45
C ALA A 169 -19.85 -16.89 50.98
N THR A 170 -20.86 -16.34 51.67
CA THR A 170 -21.08 -16.56 53.11
C THR A 170 -22.20 -17.58 53.28
N SER A 171 -21.85 -18.74 53.85
CA SER A 171 -22.76 -19.75 54.40
C SER A 171 -23.04 -19.47 55.87
N ALA A 172 -24.31 -19.53 56.28
CA ALA A 172 -24.78 -19.96 57.60
C ALA A 172 -26.31 -20.19 57.47
N LEU A 173 -26.83 -21.41 57.65
CA LEU A 173 -27.16 -22.07 58.93
C LEU A 173 -28.18 -21.28 59.75
#